data_AF-A0A7K3W2S7-F1
#
_entry.id   AF-A0A7K3W2S7-F1
#
_cell.length_a   1.000
_cell.length_b   1.000
_cell.length_c   1.000
_cell.angle_alpha   90.00
_cell.angle_beta   90.00
_cell.angle_gamma   90.00
#
_symmetry.space_group_name_H-M   'P 1'
#
loop_
_entity.id
_entity.type
_entity.pdbx_description
1 polymer ?
#
loop_
_entity_poly.entity_id
_entity_poly.type
_entity_poly.pdbx_seq_one_letter_code
_entity_poly.pdbx_strand_id
1 'polypeptide(L)' 'MDDSEIRSRIEALVDEERQLRDSGEHSDEQRARLRQIEEDRDQLWDLIRQRDAKRQYGEDPDEAQPRPEQQVEGYLQ' A
#
# COMPACT_ATOMS: atom_id res chain seq x y z
N MET A 1 4.94 -0.54 13.52
CA MET A 1 3.59 -0.29 12.98
C MET A 1 2.78 -1.54 13.27
N ASP A 2 1.66 -1.40 13.96
CA ASP A 2 0.76 -2.53 14.25
C ASP A 2 -0.30 -2.72 13.14
N ASP A 3 -1.08 -3.79 13.23
CA ASP A 3 -2.11 -4.11 12.23
C ASP A 3 -3.23 -3.09 12.15
N SER A 4 -3.50 -2.37 13.24
CA SER A 4 -4.51 -1.32 13.25
C SER A 4 -3.99 -0.13 12.44
N GLU A 5 -2.75 0.28 12.68
CA GLU A 5 -2.10 1.35 11.94
C GLU A 5 -1.99 1.02 10.44
N ILE A 6 -1.65 -0.23 10.08
CA ILE A 6 -1.60 -0.68 8.68
C ILE A 6 -2.99 -0.55 8.03
N ARG A 7 -4.05 -1.01 8.72
CA ARG A 7 -5.42 -0.92 8.21
C ARG A 7 -5.89 0.51 8.04
N SER A 8 -5.64 1.38 9.03
CA SER A 8 -5.98 2.81 8.92
C SER A 8 -5.27 3.48 7.75
N ARG A 9 -4.02 3.09 7.46
CA ARG A 9 -3.31 3.61 6.28
C ARG A 9 -3.91 3.12 4.96
N ILE A 10 -4.32 1.84 4.88
CA ILE A 10 -5.04 1.31 3.72
C ILE A 10 -6.35 2.08 3.51
N GLU A 11 -7.13 2.35 4.57
CA GLU A 11 -8.37 3.11 4.50
C GLU A 11 -8.13 4.53 3.97
N ALA A 12 -7.12 5.23 4.50
CA ALA A 12 -6.75 6.56 4.02
C ALA A 12 -6.38 6.58 2.53
N LEU A 13 -5.65 5.56 2.06
CA LEU A 13 -5.30 5.40 0.64
C LEU A 13 -6.53 5.14 -0.23
N VAL A 14 -7.49 4.35 0.24
CA VAL A 14 -8.76 4.10 -0.47
C VAL A 14 -9.61 5.38 -0.57
N ASP A 15 -9.64 6.19 0.49
CA ASP A 15 -10.34 7.46 0.47
C ASP A 15 -9.69 8.46 -0.50
N GLU A 16 -8.36 8.50 -0.54
CA GLU A 16 -7.61 9.31 -1.51
C GLU A 16 -7.86 8.84 -2.95
N GLU A 17 -7.82 7.53 -3.20
CA GLU A 17 -8.15 6.94 -4.50
C GLU A 17 -9.54 7.38 -4.97
N ARG A 18 -10.53 7.31 -4.07
CA ARG A 18 -11.90 7.71 -4.37
C ARG A 18 -11.98 9.18 -4.74
N GLN A 19 -11.36 10.06 -3.96
CA GLN A 19 -11.35 11.50 -4.22
C GLN A 19 -10.70 11.82 -5.58
N LEU A 20 -9.61 11.14 -5.91
CA LEU A 20 -8.93 11.30 -7.20
C LEU A 20 -9.79 10.80 -8.36
N ARG A 21 -10.49 9.68 -8.21
CA ARG A 21 -11.40 9.13 -9.24
C ARG A 21 -12.63 10.01 -9.45
N ASP A 22 -13.17 10.59 -8.39
CA ASP A 22 -14.35 11.45 -8.44
C ASP A 22 -14.06 12.83 -9.07
N SER A 23 -12.79 13.25 -9.17
CA SER A 23 -12.41 14.56 -9.73
C SER A 23 -12.61 14.69 -11.25
N GLY A 24 -12.92 13.60 -11.97
CA GLY A 24 -13.16 13.62 -13.41
C GLY A 24 -11.89 13.40 -14.24
N GLU A 25 -11.56 14.33 -15.14
CA GLU A 25 -10.39 14.20 -16.03
C GLU A 25 -9.09 14.13 -15.20
N HIS A 26 -8.36 13.02 -15.33
CA HIS A 26 -7.10 12.83 -14.63
C HIS A 26 -5.94 13.46 -15.40
N SER A 27 -5.16 14.31 -14.76
CA SER A 27 -3.82 14.68 -15.24
C SER A 27 -2.87 13.47 -15.21
N ASP A 28 -1.72 13.56 -15.89
CA ASP A 28 -0.68 12.52 -15.78
C ASP A 28 -0.18 12.34 -14.35
N GLU A 29 -0.13 13.43 -13.58
CA GLU A 29 0.20 13.41 -12.16
C GLU A 29 -0.83 12.64 -11.34
N GLN A 30 -2.13 12.87 -11.57
CA GLN A 30 -3.18 12.11 -10.89
C GLN A 30 -3.15 10.63 -11.27
N ARG A 31 -2.86 10.29 -12.53
CA ARG A 31 -2.65 8.91 -12.96
C ARG A 31 -1.42 8.28 -12.28
N ALA A 32 -0.32 9.01 -12.14
CA ALA A 32 0.84 8.54 -11.40
C ALA A 32 0.51 8.33 -9.91
N ARG A 33 -0.25 9.24 -9.30
CA ARG A 33 -0.68 9.13 -7.91
C ARG A 33 -1.60 7.93 -7.67
N LEU A 34 -2.56 7.68 -8.57
CA LEU A 34 -3.43 6.49 -8.50
C LEU A 34 -2.62 5.19 -8.53
N ARG A 35 -1.60 5.12 -9.40
CA ARG A 35 -0.70 3.94 -9.48
C ARG A 35 0.13 3.77 -8.21
N GLN A 36 0.66 4.86 -7.66
CA GLN A 36 1.36 4.82 -6.37
C GLN A 36 0.44 4.33 -5.24
N ILE A 37 -0.81 4.80 -5.20
CA ILE A 37 -1.79 4.38 -4.19
C ILE A 37 -2.07 2.87 -4.28
N GLU A 38 -2.21 2.34 -5.50
CA GLU A 38 -2.40 0.91 -5.74
C GLU A 38 -1.19 0.10 -5.23
N GLU A 39 0.03 0.52 -5.55
CA GLU A 39 1.28 -0.11 -5.11
C GLU A 39 1.45 -0.07 -3.58
N ASP A 40 1.19 1.09 -2.96
CA ASP A 40 1.26 1.26 -1.50
C ASP A 40 0.26 0.33 -0.79
N ARG A 41 -0.96 0.20 -1.33
CA ARG A 41 -2.00 -0.67 -0.77
C ARG A 41 -1.59 -2.14 -0.85
N ASP A 42 -1.01 -2.57 -1.97
CA ASP A 42 -0.53 -3.93 -2.14
C ASP A 42 0.60 -4.27 -1.17
N GLN A 43 1.53 -3.35 -0.92
CA GLN A 43 2.59 -3.52 0.07
C GLN A 43 2.04 -3.66 1.50
N LEU A 44 1.05 -2.83 1.87
CA LEU A 44 0.43 -2.90 3.19
C LEU A 44 -0.36 -4.21 3.38
N TRP A 45 -1.05 -4.69 2.36
CA TRP A 45 -1.71 -6.01 2.40
C TRP A 45 -0.72 -7.17 2.45
N ASP A 46 0.40 -7.08 1.74
CA ASP A 46 1.51 -8.04 1.84
C ASP A 46 2.05 -8.09 3.28
N LEU A 47 2.23 -6.93 3.91
CA LEU A 47 2.72 -6.85 5.29
C LEU A 47 1.76 -7.52 6.28
N ILE A 48 0.45 -7.29 6.15
CA ILE A 48 -0.56 -7.99 6.98
C ILE A 48 -0.44 -9.51 6.80
N ARG A 49 -0.36 -9.99 5.56
CA ARG A 49 -0.24 -11.42 5.27
C ARG A 49 1.04 -12.03 5.84
N GLN A 50 2.16 -11.31 5.79
CA GLN A 50 3.41 -11.76 6.42
C GLN A 50 3.28 -11.85 7.94
N ARG A 51 2.66 -10.86 8.58
CA ARG A 51 2.41 -10.84 10.03
C ARG A 51 1.52 -11.99 10.45
N ASP A 52 0.46 -12.27 9.69
CA ASP A 52 -0.45 -13.38 9.94
C ASP A 52 0.24 -14.75 9.77
N ALA A 53 1.09 -14.90 8.76
CA ALA A 53 1.90 -16.11 8.59
C ALA A 53 2.83 -16.32 9.80
N LYS A 54 3.56 -15.29 10.24
CA LYS A 54 4.44 -15.38 11.42
C LYS A 54 3.68 -15.80 12.68
N ARG A 55 2.51 -15.21 12.94
CA ARG A 55 1.63 -15.61 14.05
C ARG A 55 1.22 -17.07 13.97
N GLN A 56 0.88 -17.55 12.78
CA GLN A 56 0.47 -18.93 12.57
C GLN A 56 1.58 -19.94 12.91
N TYR A 57 2.84 -19.56 12.72
CA TYR A 57 4.01 -20.38 13.05
C TYR A 57 4.59 -20.10 14.45
N GLY A 58 3.98 -19.21 15.23
CA GLY A 58 4.47 -18.83 16.56
C GLY A 58 5.73 -17.96 16.52
N GLU A 59 6.02 -17.35 15.38
CA GLU A 59 7.09 -16.36 15.22
C GLU A 59 6.63 -14.96 15.62
N ASP A 60 7.58 -14.04 15.79
CA ASP A 60 7.29 -12.64 16.10
C ASP A 60 6.79 -11.87 14.86
N PRO A 61 5.51 -11.46 14.78
CA PRO A 61 4.97 -10.72 13.64
C PRO A 61 5.68 -9.37 13.41
N ASP A 62 6.33 -8.79 14.41
CA ASP A 62 7.04 -7.51 14.25
C ASP A 62 8.35 -7.64 13.46
N GLU A 63 8.80 -8.87 13.19
CA GLU A 63 9.89 -9.14 12.24
C GLU A 63 9.45 -9.08 10.77
N ALA A 64 8.14 -9.01 10.50
CA ALA A 64 7.65 -8.84 9.12
C ALA A 64 8.04 -7.46 8.60
N GLN A 65 8.66 -7.41 7.42
CA GLN A 65 9.06 -6.16 6.79
C GLN A 65 8.25 -5.96 5.51
N PRO A 66 7.76 -4.73 5.26
CA PRO A 66 7.18 -4.42 3.96
C PRO A 66 8.24 -4.73 2.91
N ARG A 67 7.83 -5.33 1.79
CA ARG A 67 8.77 -5.51 0.68
C ARG A 67 9.34 -4.14 0.35
N PRO A 68 10.67 -4.03 0.09
CA PRO A 68 11.20 -2.80 -0.42
C PRO A 68 10.34 -2.42 -1.62
N GLU A 69 9.89 -1.17 -1.64
CA GLU A 69 9.24 -0.58 -2.80
C GLU A 69 10.08 -1.04 -3.98
N GLN A 70 9.51 -1.89 -4.86
CA GLN A 70 10.20 -2.25 -6.09
C GLN A 70 10.47 -0.91 -6.71
N GLN A 71 11.72 -0.44 -6.65
CA GLN A 71 12.10 0.84 -7.22
C GLN A 71 11.53 0.80 -8.60
N VAL A 72 10.49 1.60 -8.83
CA VAL A 72 9.86 1.71 -10.14
C VAL A 72 10.85 2.51 -10.97
N GLU A 73 11.99 1.90 -11.31
CA GLU A 73 12.83 2.26 -12.44
C GLU A 73 11.95 2.08 -13.68
N GLY A 74 11.05 3.03 -13.91
CA GLY A 74 9.99 2.88 -14.89
C GLY A 74 9.11 4.11 -15.11
N TYR A 75 9.26 5.17 -14.31
CA TYR A 75 8.63 6.47 -14.59
C TYR A 75 9.56 7.48 -15.27
N LEU A 76 10.35 7.01 -16.22
CA LEU A 76 10.79 7.85 -17.33
C LEU A 76 10.02 7.40 -18.57
N GLN A 77 8.81 7.96 -18.69
CA GLN A 77 8.11 8.08 -19.95
C GLN A 77 8.65 9.29 -20.72
#